data_AF-A0A7S0WZ39-F1
#
_entry.id   AF-A0A7S0WZ39-F1
#
_cell.length_a   1.000
_cell.length_b   1.000
_cell.length_c   1.000
_cell.angle_alpha   90.00
_cell.angle_beta   90.00
_cell.angle_gamma   90.00
#
_symmetry.space_group_name_H-M   'P 1'
#
loop_
_entity.id
_entity.type
_entity.pdbx_description
1 polymer ?
#
loop_
_entity_poly.entity_id
_entity_poly.type
_entity_poly.pdbx_seq_one_letter_code
_entity_poly.pdbx_strand_id
1 'polypeptide(L)'
;YAQQQALAIVSNKTQEELQVEQEKRVKEAQDLELKLKIINESIPTRIYNTSSSSAGAGSGDFHMYRMVRKAEQERQRRLDDAFVKEKEKLEYEDKKKKREEEEAEKTAKRRAKRQKQKAKKGKKAKASGSAEPASNDGNDSSSDDDKPEQAALD
;
A
#
# COMPACT_ATOMS: atom_id res chain seq x y z
N TYR A 1 -28.71 -18.32 -41.57
CA TYR A 1 -27.40 -17.74 -41.19
C TYR A 1 -27.46 -17.00 -39.84
N ALA A 2 -28.45 -16.12 -39.62
CA ALA A 2 -28.62 -15.42 -38.33
C ALA A 2 -28.82 -16.35 -37.11
N GLN A 3 -29.54 -17.47 -37.27
CA GLN A 3 -29.71 -18.47 -36.20
C GLN A 3 -28.44 -19.26 -35.87
N GLN A 4 -27.51 -19.41 -36.83
CA GLN A 4 -26.22 -20.10 -36.59
C GLN A 4 -25.21 -19.18 -35.90
N GLN A 5 -25.27 -17.86 -36.16
CA GLN A 5 -24.47 -16.87 -35.44
C GLN A 5 -24.92 -16.69 -33.99
N ALA A 6 -26.23 -16.81 -33.71
CA ALA A 6 -26.77 -16.78 -32.35
C ALA A 6 -26.33 -18.00 -31.50
N LEU A 7 -26.21 -19.19 -32.10
CA LEU A 7 -25.72 -20.40 -31.42
C LEU A 7 -24.20 -20.40 -31.16
N ALA A 8 -23.40 -19.69 -31.96
CA ALA A 8 -21.96 -19.56 -31.78
C ALA A 8 -21.56 -18.58 -30.66
N ILE A 9 -22.46 -17.67 -30.29
CA ILE A 9 -22.32 -16.77 -29.12
C ILE A 9 -22.61 -17.54 -27.82
N VAL A 10 -23.40 -18.62 -27.88
CA VAL A 10 -23.78 -19.46 -26.72
C VAL A 10 -22.67 -20.45 -26.30
N SER A 11 -21.66 -20.69 -27.15
CA SER A 11 -20.58 -21.66 -26.87
C SER A 11 -19.23 -21.06 -26.48
N ASN A 12 -19.09 -19.73 -26.50
CA ASN A 12 -17.83 -19.06 -26.21
C ASN A 12 -18.06 -18.08 -25.06
N LYS A 13 -17.54 -18.43 -23.85
CA LYS A 13 -17.54 -17.51 -22.72
C LYS A 13 -17.02 -16.15 -23.18
N THR A 14 -17.75 -15.10 -22.83
CA THR A 14 -17.31 -13.74 -23.17
C THR A 14 -15.99 -13.45 -22.48
N GLN A 15 -15.17 -12.57 -23.05
CA GLN A 15 -13.87 -12.18 -22.47
C GLN A 15 -14.04 -11.67 -21.03
N GLU A 16 -15.15 -11.00 -20.75
CA GLU A 16 -15.51 -10.48 -19.42
C GLU A 16 -15.85 -11.62 -18.44
N GLU A 17 -16.62 -12.63 -18.85
CA GLU A 17 -16.90 -13.80 -18.01
C GLU A 17 -15.64 -14.61 -17.70
N LEU A 18 -14.70 -14.70 -18.66
CA LEU A 18 -13.39 -15.32 -18.43
C LEU A 18 -12.55 -14.54 -17.42
N GLN A 19 -12.56 -13.20 -17.49
CA GLN A 19 -11.88 -12.34 -16.53
C GLN A 19 -12.47 -12.50 -15.13
N VAL A 20 -13.80 -12.47 -15.00
CA VAL A 20 -14.47 -12.66 -13.69
C VAL A 20 -14.20 -14.06 -13.13
N GLU A 21 -14.17 -15.09 -13.97
CA GLU A 21 -13.83 -16.44 -13.54
C GLU A 21 -12.36 -16.57 -13.13
N GLN A 22 -11.44 -15.87 -13.82
CA GLN A 22 -10.03 -15.80 -13.43
C GLN A 22 -9.88 -15.10 -12.08
N GLU A 23 -10.55 -13.97 -11.86
CA GLU A 23 -10.53 -13.28 -10.57
C GLU A 23 -11.07 -14.14 -9.43
N LYS A 24 -12.16 -14.89 -9.68
CA LYS A 24 -12.70 -15.86 -8.70
C LYS A 24 -11.67 -16.93 -8.36
N ARG A 25 -11.03 -17.53 -9.36
CA ARG A 25 -9.96 -18.52 -9.16
C ARG A 25 -8.79 -17.96 -8.37
N VAL A 26 -8.42 -16.70 -8.61
CA VAL A 26 -7.36 -16.01 -7.86
C VAL A 26 -7.76 -15.83 -6.40
N LYS A 27 -9.00 -15.40 -6.11
CA LYS A 27 -9.51 -15.26 -4.74
C LYS A 27 -9.58 -16.59 -4.02
N GLU A 28 -10.10 -17.63 -4.68
CA GLU A 28 -10.15 -18.99 -4.11
C GLU A 28 -8.74 -19.53 -3.82
N ALA A 29 -7.77 -19.26 -4.70
CA ALA A 29 -6.37 -19.62 -4.46
C ALA A 29 -5.80 -18.91 -3.22
N GLN A 30 -6.07 -17.61 -3.07
CA GLN A 30 -5.65 -16.84 -1.89
C GLN A 30 -6.25 -17.40 -0.59
N ASP A 31 -7.53 -17.72 -0.59
CA ASP A 31 -8.21 -18.32 0.57
C ASP A 31 -7.61 -19.69 0.94
N LEU A 32 -7.26 -20.50 -0.07
CA LEU A 32 -6.59 -21.78 0.14
C LEU A 32 -5.19 -21.60 0.73
N GLU A 33 -4.41 -20.63 0.24
CA GLU A 33 -3.09 -20.31 0.79
C GLU A 33 -3.16 -19.90 2.26
N LEU A 34 -4.15 -19.07 2.63
CA LEU A 34 -4.37 -18.68 4.02
C LEU A 34 -4.70 -19.89 4.91
N LYS A 35 -5.58 -20.78 4.45
CA LYS A 35 -5.91 -22.02 5.18
C LYS A 35 -4.70 -22.94 5.32
N LEU A 36 -3.92 -23.12 4.26
CA LEU A 36 -2.69 -23.92 4.30
C LEU A 36 -1.67 -23.34 5.27
N LYS A 37 -1.52 -22.02 5.31
CA LYS A 37 -0.66 -21.35 6.29
C LYS A 37 -1.11 -21.63 7.72
N ILE A 38 -2.41 -21.48 8.00
CA ILE A 38 -2.98 -21.77 9.32
C ILE A 38 -2.74 -23.23 9.70
N ILE A 39 -2.97 -24.18 8.79
CA ILE A 39 -2.76 -25.61 9.03
C ILE A 39 -1.29 -25.90 9.35
N ASN A 40 -0.36 -25.36 8.56
CA ASN A 40 1.07 -25.56 8.76
C ASN A 40 1.59 -24.94 10.07
N GLU A 41 0.99 -23.82 10.51
CA GLU A 41 1.37 -23.14 11.76
C GLU A 41 0.68 -23.74 12.99
N SER A 42 -0.55 -24.25 12.87
CA SER A 42 -1.36 -24.73 14.00
C SER A 42 -1.17 -26.21 14.32
N ILE A 43 -0.80 -27.04 13.35
CA ILE A 43 -0.61 -28.47 13.58
C ILE A 43 0.78 -28.73 14.20
N PRO A 44 0.85 -29.34 15.40
CA PRO A 44 2.13 -29.71 16.00
C PRO A 44 2.86 -30.73 15.11
N THR A 45 4.14 -30.47 14.82
CA THR A 45 4.99 -31.40 14.10
C THR A 45 5.33 -32.59 14.99
N ARG A 46 4.60 -33.71 14.84
CA ARG A 46 4.92 -34.96 15.54
C ARG A 46 6.09 -35.65 14.87
N ILE A 47 7.21 -35.79 15.59
CA ILE A 47 8.36 -36.58 15.16
C ILE A 47 8.17 -38.00 15.68
N TYR A 48 8.10 -38.98 14.77
CA TYR A 48 7.85 -40.39 15.11
C TYR A 48 9.12 -41.18 15.44
N ASN A 49 10.30 -40.69 15.02
CA ASN A 49 11.58 -41.39 15.15
C ASN A 49 12.47 -40.72 16.22
N THR A 50 11.95 -40.53 17.43
CA THR A 50 12.73 -39.98 18.55
C THR A 50 13.25 -41.09 19.45
N SER A 51 14.55 -41.07 19.73
CA SER A 51 15.16 -41.95 20.73
C SER A 51 14.66 -41.58 22.13
N SER A 52 14.65 -42.55 23.06
CA SER A 52 14.27 -42.30 24.45
C SER A 52 15.20 -41.29 25.12
N SER A 53 14.73 -40.53 26.11
CA SER A 53 15.50 -39.45 26.76
C SER A 53 16.84 -39.88 27.40
N SER A 54 17.01 -41.16 27.71
CA SER A 54 18.25 -41.74 28.25
C SER A 54 19.09 -42.50 27.22
N ALA A 55 18.68 -42.53 25.95
CA ALA A 55 19.46 -43.16 24.90
C ALA A 55 20.71 -42.33 24.59
N GLY A 56 21.85 -43.00 24.39
CA GLY A 56 23.08 -42.34 23.94
C GLY A 56 22.96 -41.81 22.51
N ALA A 57 23.95 -41.01 22.09
CA ALA A 57 23.99 -40.46 20.74
C ALA A 57 24.15 -41.60 19.69
N GLY A 58 23.16 -41.72 18.81
CA GLY A 58 23.18 -42.63 17.67
C GLY A 58 23.98 -42.06 16.49
N SER A 59 24.38 -42.93 15.56
CA SER A 59 25.12 -42.52 14.35
C SER A 59 24.33 -41.60 13.41
N GLY A 60 23.00 -41.59 13.51
CA GLY A 60 22.11 -40.72 12.72
C GLY A 60 21.80 -39.36 13.37
N ASP A 61 22.07 -39.19 14.66
CA ASP A 61 21.64 -38.01 15.42
C ASP A 61 22.33 -36.73 14.92
N PHE A 62 23.59 -36.86 14.50
CA PHE A 62 24.34 -35.75 13.91
C PHE A 62 23.68 -35.19 12.65
N HIS A 63 23.21 -36.05 11.75
CA HIS A 63 22.55 -35.62 10.53
C HIS A 63 21.20 -35.00 10.80
N MET A 64 20.44 -35.54 11.76
CA MET A 64 19.16 -34.97 12.19
C MET A 64 19.35 -33.58 12.79
N TYR A 65 20.33 -33.40 13.69
CA TYR A 65 20.70 -32.08 14.23
C TYR A 65 21.07 -31.10 13.12
N ARG A 66 21.89 -31.51 12.15
CA ARG A 66 22.28 -30.66 11.01
C ARG A 66 21.07 -30.20 10.21
N MET A 67 20.13 -31.11 9.92
CA MET A 67 18.92 -30.78 9.15
C MET A 67 18.00 -29.83 9.92
N VAL A 68 17.73 -30.12 11.19
CA VAL A 68 16.90 -29.28 12.07
C VAL A 68 17.52 -27.90 12.25
N ARG A 69 18.83 -27.83 12.52
CA ARG A 69 19.54 -26.55 12.65
C ARG A 69 19.46 -25.71 11.38
N LYS A 70 19.62 -26.33 10.20
CA LYS A 70 19.50 -25.62 8.92
C LYS A 70 18.08 -25.09 8.72
N ALA A 71 17.07 -25.93 8.98
CA ALA A 71 15.67 -25.52 8.88
C ALA A 71 15.33 -24.37 9.84
N GLU A 72 15.85 -24.42 11.07
CA GLU A 72 15.63 -23.37 12.07
C GLU A 72 16.34 -22.06 11.72
N GLN A 73 17.57 -22.12 11.21
CA GLN A 73 18.26 -20.93 10.70
C GLN A 73 17.52 -20.29 9.53
N GLU A 74 16.98 -21.11 8.62
CA GLU A 74 16.18 -20.61 7.51
C GLU A 74 14.86 -19.99 8.01
N ARG A 75 14.20 -20.61 8.98
CA ARG A 75 13.01 -20.06 9.65
C ARG A 75 13.31 -18.68 10.25
N GLN A 76 14.42 -18.57 10.99
CA GLN A 76 14.80 -17.31 11.62
C GLN A 76 15.10 -16.22 10.59
N ARG A 77 15.85 -16.55 9.53
CA ARG A 77 16.11 -15.61 8.42
C ARG A 77 14.82 -15.14 7.75
N ARG A 78 13.86 -16.04 7.48
CA ARG A 78 12.58 -15.66 6.87
C ARG A 78 11.78 -14.70 7.76
N LEU A 79 11.82 -14.88 9.08
CA LEU A 79 11.17 -13.98 10.02
C LEU A 79 11.84 -12.61 10.06
N ASP A 80 13.17 -12.58 10.13
CA ASP A 80 13.94 -11.34 10.15
C ASP A 80 13.72 -10.54 8.85
N ASP A 81 13.75 -11.21 7.69
CA ASP A 81 13.47 -10.60 6.39
C ASP A 81 12.04 -10.05 6.30
N ALA A 82 11.05 -10.78 6.82
CA ALA A 82 9.66 -10.33 6.86
C ALA A 82 9.52 -9.08 7.76
N PHE A 83 10.17 -9.09 8.92
CA PHE A 83 10.17 -7.95 9.84
C PHE A 83 10.78 -6.69 9.21
N VAL A 84 11.93 -6.82 8.55
CA VAL A 84 12.57 -5.70 7.84
C VAL A 84 11.65 -5.14 6.77
N LYS A 85 11.03 -6.00 5.94
CA LYS A 85 10.09 -5.56 4.89
C LYS A 85 8.88 -4.83 5.45
N GLU A 86 8.26 -5.34 6.51
CA GLU A 86 7.10 -4.69 7.13
C GLU A 86 7.49 -3.34 7.76
N LYS A 87 8.67 -3.26 8.40
CA LYS A 87 9.19 -2.00 8.92
C LYS A 87 9.42 -0.97 7.81
N GLU A 88 10.07 -1.35 6.71
CA GLU A 88 10.31 -0.47 5.56
C GLU A 88 9.01 0.03 4.93
N LYS A 89 7.99 -0.83 4.80
CA LYS A 89 6.66 -0.45 4.30
C LYS A 89 6.00 0.58 5.21
N LEU A 90 5.98 0.34 6.52
CA LEU A 90 5.39 1.26 7.49
C LEU A 90 6.09 2.63 7.46
N GLU A 91 7.42 2.64 7.44
CA GLU A 91 8.19 3.88 7.33
C GLU A 91 7.91 4.63 6.02
N TYR A 92 7.76 3.90 4.92
CA TYR A 92 7.40 4.49 3.63
C TYR A 92 5.99 5.10 3.64
N GLU A 93 5.01 4.39 4.16
CA GLU A 93 3.63 4.86 4.29
C GLU A 93 3.54 6.10 5.17
N ASP A 94 4.23 6.12 6.31
CA ASP A 94 4.26 7.27 7.20
C ASP A 94 4.92 8.49 6.54
N LYS A 95 6.04 8.29 5.83
CA LYS A 95 6.68 9.37 5.04
C LYS A 95 5.76 9.88 3.93
N LYS A 96 5.00 9.00 3.28
CA LYS A 96 4.05 9.38 2.24
C LYS A 96 2.89 10.21 2.82
N LYS A 97 2.27 9.75 3.92
CA LYS A 97 1.18 10.46 4.60
C LYS A 97 1.61 11.86 5.05
N LYS A 98 2.78 11.98 5.67
CA LYS A 98 3.34 13.29 6.08
C LYS A 98 3.46 14.27 4.91
N ARG A 99 3.99 13.81 3.77
CA ARG A 99 4.11 14.64 2.56
C ARG A 99 2.74 15.07 2.03
N GLU A 100 1.77 14.15 1.99
CA GLU A 100 0.41 14.45 1.55
C GLU A 100 -0.29 15.45 2.48
N GLU A 101 -0.10 15.34 3.79
CA GLU A 101 -0.59 16.28 4.80
C GLU A 101 0.01 17.68 4.61
N GLU A 102 1.33 17.79 4.48
CA GLU A 102 2.02 19.07 4.24
C GLU A 102 1.55 19.76 2.94
N GLU A 103 1.38 18.99 1.86
CA GLU A 103 0.87 19.50 0.59
C GLU A 103 -0.60 19.93 0.70
N ALA A 104 -1.41 19.18 1.44
CA ALA A 104 -2.81 19.52 1.71
C ALA A 104 -2.93 20.80 2.54
N GLU A 105 -2.11 20.97 3.57
CA GLU A 105 -2.05 22.18 4.40
C GLU A 105 -1.63 23.41 3.58
N LYS A 106 -0.54 23.30 2.79
CA LYS A 106 -0.09 24.37 1.88
C LYS A 106 -1.20 24.75 0.90
N THR A 107 -1.87 23.75 0.32
CA THR A 107 -2.97 23.94 -0.63
C THR A 107 -4.19 24.56 0.04
N ALA A 108 -4.55 24.14 1.26
CA ALA A 108 -5.66 24.69 2.03
C ALA A 108 -5.41 26.15 2.41
N LYS A 109 -4.19 26.50 2.87
CA LYS A 109 -3.77 27.89 3.16
C LYS A 109 -3.90 28.77 1.92
N ARG A 110 -3.38 28.31 0.77
CA ARG A 110 -3.48 29.03 -0.53
C ARG A 110 -4.94 29.17 -0.99
N ARG A 111 -5.76 28.13 -0.86
CA ARG A 111 -7.19 28.14 -1.19
C ARG A 111 -7.96 29.13 -0.31
N ALA A 112 -7.70 29.14 1.00
CA ALA A 112 -8.32 30.07 1.95
C ALA A 112 -7.95 31.53 1.64
N LYS A 113 -6.68 31.82 1.32
CA LYS A 113 -6.24 33.16 0.86
C LYS A 113 -7.03 33.59 -0.38
N ARG A 114 -7.13 32.73 -1.41
CA ARG A 114 -7.89 33.01 -2.65
C ARG A 114 -9.38 33.22 -2.40
N GLN A 115 -10.01 32.41 -1.53
CA GLN A 115 -11.43 32.57 -1.17
C GLN A 115 -11.69 33.90 -0.45
N LYS A 116 -10.82 34.28 0.50
CA LYS A 116 -10.91 35.60 1.18
C LYS A 116 -10.80 36.76 0.19
N GLN A 117 -9.86 36.68 -0.76
CA GLN A 117 -9.72 37.71 -1.81
C GLN A 117 -10.94 37.76 -2.75
N LYS A 118 -11.47 36.61 -3.18
CA LYS A 118 -12.70 36.53 -3.99
C LYS A 118 -13.90 37.13 -3.26
N ALA A 119 -14.08 36.82 -1.97
CA ALA A 119 -15.16 37.37 -1.16
C ALA A 119 -15.04 38.91 -1.01
N LYS A 120 -13.82 39.44 -0.80
CA LYS A 120 -13.58 40.90 -0.76
C LYS A 120 -13.92 41.57 -2.09
N LYS A 121 -13.49 41.00 -3.23
CA LYS A 121 -13.79 41.52 -4.58
C LYS A 121 -15.29 41.46 -4.89
N GLY A 122 -15.97 40.36 -4.58
CA GLY A 122 -17.41 40.21 -4.78
C GLY A 122 -18.25 41.17 -3.92
N LYS A 123 -17.82 41.45 -2.68
CA LYS A 123 -18.45 42.49 -1.83
C LYS A 123 -18.25 43.90 -2.38
N LYS A 124 -17.04 44.24 -2.87
CA LYS A 124 -16.78 45.53 -3.52
C LYS A 124 -17.65 45.70 -4.78
N ALA A 125 -17.73 44.68 -5.63
CA ALA A 125 -18.56 44.71 -6.84
C ALA A 125 -20.07 44.83 -6.55
N LYS A 126 -20.56 44.25 -5.44
CA LYS A 126 -21.97 44.44 -5.00
C LYS A 126 -22.24 45.79 -4.32
N ALA A 127 -21.23 46.39 -3.70
CA ALA A 127 -21.35 47.72 -3.08
C ALA A 127 -21.16 48.86 -4.09
N SER A 128 -20.40 48.64 -5.17
CA SER A 128 -20.16 49.60 -6.26
C SER A 128 -21.15 49.44 -7.42
N GLY A 129 -22.44 49.36 -7.12
CA GLY A 129 -23.49 49.52 -8.11
C GLY A 129 -23.57 50.96 -8.60
N SER A 130 -22.53 51.44 -9.30
CA SER A 130 -22.47 52.56 -10.24
C SER A 130 -21.01 53.01 -10.43
N ALA A 131 -20.61 53.18 -11.70
CA ALA A 131 -19.43 53.88 -12.24
C ALA A 131 -18.02 53.23 -12.19
N GLU A 132 -17.55 52.88 -13.41
CA GLU A 132 -16.22 52.95 -14.08
C GLU A 132 -14.92 53.31 -13.31
N PRO A 133 -13.74 52.93 -13.86
CA PRO A 133 -12.61 52.38 -13.11
C PRO A 133 -11.60 53.42 -12.62
N ALA A 134 -11.33 53.45 -11.32
CA ALA A 134 -10.18 54.12 -10.75
C ALA A 134 -9.09 53.10 -10.40
N SER A 135 -7.96 53.22 -11.11
CA SER A 135 -6.65 52.77 -10.69
C SER A 135 -6.41 53.19 -9.23
N ASN A 136 -6.23 52.24 -8.32
CA ASN A 136 -5.43 52.52 -7.14
C ASN A 136 -4.63 51.33 -6.68
N ASP A 137 -3.37 51.65 -6.54
CA ASP A 137 -2.26 50.93 -5.96
C ASP A 137 -2.62 50.38 -4.56
N GLY A 138 -2.05 49.22 -4.26
CA GLY A 138 -2.36 48.47 -3.05
C GLY A 138 -1.37 47.35 -2.86
N ASN A 139 -0.11 47.74 -2.66
CA ASN A 139 0.94 47.03 -1.94
C ASN A 139 0.39 45.92 -1.01
N ASP A 140 0.58 44.67 -1.41
CA ASP A 140 0.59 43.52 -0.51
C ASP A 140 1.86 42.75 -0.87
N SER A 141 2.96 43.24 -0.29
CA SER A 141 4.28 42.63 -0.28
C SER A 141 4.17 41.12 -0.08
N SER A 142 4.34 40.39 -1.18
CA SER A 142 4.57 38.96 -1.18
C SER A 142 6.03 38.71 -0.79
N SER A 143 6.33 38.83 0.50
CA SER A 143 7.49 38.13 1.08
C SER A 143 7.14 36.63 1.14
N ASP A 144 7.28 35.97 0.00
CA ASP A 144 7.49 34.53 -0.10
C ASP A 144 8.99 34.27 0.16
N ASP A 145 9.41 34.38 1.43
CA ASP A 145 10.65 33.77 1.92
C ASP A 145 10.31 32.37 2.44
N ASP A 146 9.98 31.46 1.51
CA ASP A 146 10.05 30.01 1.73
C ASP A 146 11.09 29.49 0.72
N LYS A 147 12.35 29.81 1.01
CA LYS A 147 13.53 29.27 0.32
C LYS A 147 13.52 27.75 0.54
N PRO A 148 13.46 26.91 -0.52
CA PRO A 148 13.66 25.48 -0.34
C PRO A 148 15.10 25.27 0.13
N GLU A 149 15.26 24.88 1.39
CA GLU A 149 16.50 24.32 1.91
C GLU A 149 16.81 23.09 1.05
N GLN A 150 17.83 23.25 0.21
CA GLN A 150 18.38 22.18 -0.61
C GLN A 150 18.80 21.07 0.36
N ALA A 151 18.06 19.96 0.35
CA ALA A 151 18.57 18.71 0.87
C ALA A 151 19.81 18.36 0.03
N ALA A 152 20.99 18.67 0.59
CA ALA A 152 22.25 18.14 0.14
C ALA A 152 22.14 16.62 0.23
N LEU A 153 21.97 15.97 -0.92
CA LEU A 153 22.28 14.57 -1.13
C LEU A 153 23.81 14.47 -1.19
N ASP A 154 24.40 14.03 -0.09
CA ASP A 154 25.70 13.34 -0.05
C ASP A 154 25.42 11.89 0.40
#